data_AF-A0A520HXI3-F1
#
_entry.id   AF-A0A520HXI3-F1
#
_cell.length_a   1.000
_cell.length_b   1.000
_cell.length_c   1.000
_cell.angle_alpha   90.00
_cell.angle_beta   90.00
_cell.angle_gamma   90.00
#
_symmetry.space_group_name_H-M   'P 1'
#
loop_
_entity.id
_entity.type
_entity.pdbx_description
1 polymer ?
#
loop_
_entity_poly.entity_id
_entity_poly.type
_entity_poly.pdbx_seq_one_letter_code
_entity_poly.pdbx_strand_id
1 'polypeptide(L)'
;PATATIATALERANGELQAASMWFMANGMKNPDNVGAGATSYLHLMGIVAVGLMWLRMAVAASALKNGGEGGQFGEGFLDAKLVTARFFAERIIPEAGALRRKIEGGAESLMALPPEMFLAA
;
A
#
# COMPACT_ATOMS: atom_id res chain seq x y z
N PRO A 1 -20.68 -0.19 -7.10
CA PRO A 1 -20.35 -1.52 -7.69
C PRO A 1 -19.46 -2.30 -6.72
N ALA A 2 -19.39 -3.64 -6.82
CA ALA A 2 -18.62 -4.49 -5.90
C ALA A 2 -17.11 -4.13 -5.84
N THR A 3 -16.59 -3.48 -6.88
CA THR A 3 -15.19 -3.05 -7.00
C THR A 3 -14.92 -1.63 -6.50
N ALA A 4 -15.95 -0.84 -6.18
CA ALA A 4 -15.80 0.59 -5.83
C ALA A 4 -14.90 0.80 -4.61
N THR A 5 -15.11 0.00 -3.55
CA THR A 5 -14.35 0.12 -2.29
C THR A 5 -12.85 -0.03 -2.53
N ILE A 6 -12.43 -1.09 -3.23
CA ILE A 6 -11.00 -1.31 -3.51
C ILE A 6 -10.45 -0.30 -4.51
N ALA A 7 -11.23 0.14 -5.51
CA ALA A 7 -10.78 1.16 -6.45
C ALA A 7 -10.46 2.50 -5.74
N THR A 8 -11.39 2.99 -4.92
CA THR A 8 -11.19 4.24 -4.16
C THR A 8 -10.06 4.12 -3.14
N ALA A 9 -9.94 2.98 -2.45
CA ALA A 9 -8.85 2.76 -1.52
C ALA A 9 -7.49 2.75 -2.23
N LEU A 10 -7.39 2.08 -3.38
CA LEU A 10 -6.16 2.00 -4.17
C LEU A 10 -5.75 3.36 -4.74
N GLU A 11 -6.70 4.15 -5.24
CA GLU A 11 -6.45 5.51 -5.71
C GLU A 11 -5.80 6.37 -4.63
N ARG A 12 -6.35 6.32 -3.41
CA ARG A 12 -5.76 7.03 -2.26
C ARG A 12 -4.36 6.54 -1.94
N ALA A 13 -4.15 5.22 -1.86
CA ALA A 13 -2.83 4.65 -1.57
C ALA A 13 -1.79 4.95 -2.65
N ASN A 14 -2.19 5.02 -3.92
CA ASN A 14 -1.31 5.46 -5.00
C ASN A 14 -0.92 6.95 -4.83
N GLY A 15 -1.85 7.79 -4.36
CA GLY A 15 -1.55 9.16 -3.96
C GLY A 15 -0.55 9.24 -2.81
N GLU A 16 -0.67 8.35 -1.81
CA GLU A 16 0.31 8.26 -0.71
C GLU A 16 1.70 7.84 -1.21
N LEU A 17 1.77 6.86 -2.12
CA LEU A 17 3.02 6.45 -2.76
C LEU A 17 3.67 7.60 -3.54
N GLN A 18 2.89 8.31 -4.36
CA GLN A 18 3.38 9.45 -5.12
C GLN A 18 3.94 10.55 -4.20
N ALA A 19 3.23 10.86 -3.12
CA ALA A 19 3.69 11.84 -2.14
C ALA A 19 4.99 11.40 -1.45
N ALA A 20 5.10 10.12 -1.07
CA ALA A 20 6.34 9.58 -0.52
C ALA A 20 7.51 9.66 -1.50
N SER A 21 7.30 9.33 -2.79
CA SER A 21 8.33 9.45 -3.83
C SER A 21 8.78 10.91 -4.00
N MET A 22 7.84 11.86 -4.01
CA MET A 22 8.17 13.29 -4.07
C MET A 22 8.96 13.77 -2.87
N TRP A 23 8.62 13.28 -1.67
CA TRP A 23 9.36 13.59 -0.46
C TRP A 23 10.82 13.11 -0.54
N PHE A 24 11.06 11.90 -1.05
CA PHE A 24 12.42 11.41 -1.30
C PHE A 24 13.18 12.26 -2.32
N MET A 25 12.55 12.67 -3.42
CA MET A 25 13.21 13.55 -4.40
C MET A 25 13.61 14.89 -3.77
N ALA A 26 12.75 15.46 -2.92
CA ALA A 26 12.99 16.77 -2.31
C ALA A 26 14.04 16.76 -1.18
N ASN A 27 14.15 15.64 -0.45
CA ASN A 27 14.94 15.56 0.78
C ASN A 27 16.14 14.59 0.70
N GLY A 28 16.06 13.55 -0.13
CA GLY A 28 17.07 12.51 -0.23
C GLY A 28 18.38 12.98 -0.87
N MET A 29 18.31 13.87 -1.86
CA MET A 29 19.50 14.47 -2.46
C MET A 29 20.24 15.41 -1.50
N LYS A 30 19.54 15.97 -0.50
CA LYS A 30 20.11 16.87 0.50
C LYS A 30 20.72 16.09 1.67
N ASN A 31 20.05 15.02 2.08
CA ASN A 31 20.53 14.12 3.11
C ASN A 31 20.17 12.66 2.73
N PRO A 32 21.15 11.85 2.29
CA PRO A 32 20.94 10.45 1.94
C PRO A 32 20.35 9.60 3.07
N ASP A 33 20.59 9.96 4.34
CA ASP A 33 20.05 9.22 5.49
C ASP A 33 18.52 9.25 5.51
N ASN A 34 17.89 10.30 4.94
CA ASN A 34 16.43 10.37 4.80
C ASN A 34 15.89 9.24 3.92
N VAL A 35 16.62 8.89 2.86
CA VAL A 35 16.24 7.75 2.00
C VAL A 35 16.46 6.44 2.76
N GLY A 36 17.58 6.31 3.47
CA GLY A 36 17.88 5.13 4.30
C GLY A 36 16.83 4.87 5.36
N ALA A 37 16.46 5.89 6.13
CA ALA A 37 15.45 5.84 7.19
C ALA A 37 14.06 5.44 6.66
N GLY A 38 13.70 5.89 5.45
CA GLY A 38 12.40 5.62 4.83
C GLY A 38 12.34 4.35 3.97
N ALA A 39 13.48 3.74 3.61
CA ALA A 39 13.57 2.73 2.55
C ALA A 39 12.62 1.54 2.76
N THR A 40 12.62 0.96 3.96
CA THR A 40 11.77 -0.19 4.29
C THR A 40 10.29 0.16 4.25
N SER A 41 9.91 1.34 4.75
CA SER A 41 8.52 1.81 4.71
C SER A 41 8.06 2.04 3.27
N TYR A 42 8.93 2.57 2.42
CA TYR A 42 8.65 2.77 1.00
C TYR A 42 8.48 1.46 0.24
N LEU A 43 9.34 0.46 0.53
CA LEU A 43 9.21 -0.89 -0.04
C LEU A 43 7.82 -1.48 0.25
N HIS A 44 7.36 -1.42 1.50
CA HIS A 44 6.04 -1.92 1.89
C HIS A 44 4.91 -1.11 1.24
N LEU A 45 5.04 0.22 1.19
CA LEU A 45 4.05 1.11 0.57
C LEU A 45 3.87 0.77 -0.92
N MET A 46 4.98 0.60 -1.64
CA MET A 46 4.98 0.15 -3.03
C MET A 46 4.34 -1.24 -3.17
N GLY A 47 4.65 -2.17 -2.27
CA GLY A 47 4.05 -3.50 -2.23
C GLY A 47 2.54 -3.46 -2.06
N ILE A 48 2.02 -2.63 -1.15
CA ILE A 48 0.57 -2.44 -0.94
C ILE A 48 -0.12 -1.96 -2.23
N VAL A 49 0.46 -0.97 -2.92
CA VAL A 49 -0.10 -0.45 -4.17
C VAL A 49 -0.05 -1.51 -5.27
N ALA A 50 1.07 -2.20 -5.44
CA ALA A 50 1.23 -3.23 -6.48
C ALA A 50 0.27 -4.42 -6.28
N VAL A 51 0.18 -4.93 -5.05
CA VAL A 51 -0.72 -6.05 -4.72
C VAL A 51 -2.18 -5.58 -4.75
N GLY A 52 -2.47 -4.35 -4.30
CA GLY A 52 -3.79 -3.75 -4.40
C GLY A 52 -4.29 -3.64 -5.84
N LEU A 53 -3.41 -3.28 -6.79
CA LEU A 53 -3.72 -3.27 -8.21
C LEU A 53 -4.10 -4.67 -8.72
N MET A 54 -3.39 -5.72 -8.29
CA MET A 54 -3.73 -7.10 -8.70
C MET A 54 -5.07 -7.54 -8.12
N TRP A 55 -5.38 -7.17 -6.86
CA TRP A 55 -6.70 -7.41 -6.28
C TRP A 55 -7.82 -6.69 -7.02
N LEU A 56 -7.62 -5.43 -7.40
CA LEU A 56 -8.60 -4.70 -8.19
C LEU A 56 -8.84 -5.37 -9.55
N ARG A 57 -7.78 -5.79 -10.26
CA ARG A 57 -7.91 -6.51 -11.53
C ARG A 57 -8.68 -7.82 -11.38
N MET A 58 -8.38 -8.60 -10.35
CA MET A 58 -9.11 -9.84 -10.05
C MET A 58 -10.58 -9.57 -9.69
N ALA A 59 -10.87 -8.52 -8.93
CA ALA A 59 -12.24 -8.16 -8.54
C ALA A 59 -13.07 -7.70 -9.75
N VAL A 60 -12.47 -6.94 -10.67
CA VAL A 60 -13.11 -6.56 -11.94
C VAL A 60 -13.42 -7.79 -12.78
N ALA A 61 -12.46 -8.69 -12.95
CA ALA A 61 -12.67 -9.94 -13.70
C ALA A 61 -13.77 -10.81 -13.07
N ALA A 62 -13.73 -11.01 -11.74
CA ALA A 62 -14.75 -11.79 -11.03
C ALA A 62 -16.14 -11.17 -11.17
N SER A 63 -16.25 -9.85 -11.04
CA SER A 63 -17.52 -9.15 -11.22
C SER A 63 -18.05 -9.27 -12.65
N ALA A 64 -17.19 -9.23 -13.66
CA ALA A 64 -17.59 -9.38 -15.07
C ALA A 64 -18.11 -10.79 -15.35
N LEU A 65 -17.38 -11.82 -14.90
CA LEU A 65 -17.78 -13.23 -15.07
C LEU A 65 -19.13 -13.53 -14.40
N LYS A 66 -19.37 -12.99 -13.20
CA LYS A 66 -20.66 -13.14 -12.51
C LYS A 66 -21.80 -12.46 -13.28
N ASN A 67 -21.57 -11.23 -13.76
CA ASN A 67 -22.60 -10.47 -14.49
C ASN A 67 -22.89 -11.05 -15.89
N GLY A 68 -21.90 -11.71 -16.52
CA GLY A 68 -22.05 -12.37 -17.81
C GLY A 68 -22.71 -13.74 -17.78
N GLY A 69 -23.07 -14.25 -16.58
CA GLY A 69 -23.65 -15.60 -16.43
C GLY A 69 -22.64 -16.74 -16.53
N GLU A 70 -21.34 -16.44 -16.63
CA GLU A 70 -20.25 -17.43 -16.70
C GLU A 70 -19.81 -17.90 -15.30
N GLY A 71 -20.43 -17.38 -14.23
CA GLY A 71 -20.04 -17.67 -12.84
C GLY A 71 -20.00 -19.16 -12.50
N GLY A 72 -20.91 -19.95 -13.07
CA GLY A 72 -20.97 -21.40 -12.86
C GLY A 72 -19.74 -22.15 -13.38
N GLN A 73 -19.09 -21.67 -14.45
CA GLN A 73 -17.90 -22.32 -15.02
C GLN A 73 -16.68 -22.22 -14.12
N PHE A 74 -16.59 -21.15 -13.33
CA PHE A 74 -15.45 -20.86 -12.45
C PHE A 74 -15.73 -21.16 -10.98
N GLY A 75 -16.97 -21.56 -10.65
CA GLY A 75 -17.46 -21.76 -9.30
C GLY A 75 -17.87 -20.43 -8.64
N GLU A 76 -19.17 -20.24 -8.43
CA GLU A 76 -19.70 -18.98 -7.87
C GLU A 76 -19.06 -18.62 -6.52
N GLY A 77 -18.85 -19.62 -5.66
CA GLY A 77 -18.20 -19.43 -4.36
C GLY A 77 -16.75 -18.94 -4.47
N PHE A 78 -16.01 -19.33 -5.51
CA PHE A 78 -14.65 -18.83 -5.74
C PHE A 78 -14.67 -17.35 -6.17
N LEU A 79 -15.58 -16.98 -7.06
CA LEU A 79 -15.72 -15.59 -7.50
C LEU A 79 -16.18 -14.68 -6.36
N ASP A 80 -17.09 -15.14 -5.50
CA ASP A 80 -17.46 -14.42 -4.28
C ASP A 80 -16.30 -14.28 -3.31
N ALA A 81 -15.51 -15.34 -3.11
CA ALA A 81 -14.31 -15.27 -2.30
C ALA A 81 -13.31 -14.21 -2.82
N LYS A 82 -13.15 -14.07 -4.14
CA LYS A 82 -12.31 -13.02 -4.73
C LYS A 82 -12.81 -11.62 -4.40
N LEU A 83 -14.10 -11.37 -4.53
CA LEU A 83 -14.70 -10.06 -4.22
C LEU A 83 -14.60 -9.72 -2.73
N VAL A 84 -14.89 -10.68 -1.85
CA VAL A 84 -14.78 -10.51 -0.40
C VAL A 84 -13.32 -10.26 0.01
N THR A 85 -12.37 -11.01 -0.56
CA THR A 85 -10.95 -10.84 -0.22
C THR A 85 -10.40 -9.51 -0.72
N ALA A 86 -10.82 -9.04 -1.91
CA ALA A 86 -10.47 -7.72 -2.40
C ALA A 86 -11.00 -6.62 -1.47
N ARG A 87 -12.24 -6.77 -0.95
CA ARG A 87 -12.79 -5.85 0.05
C ARG A 87 -11.98 -5.87 1.34
N PHE A 88 -11.64 -7.05 1.86
CA PHE A 88 -10.78 -7.19 3.03
C PHE A 88 -9.45 -6.47 2.84
N PHE A 89 -8.78 -6.66 1.70
CA PHE A 89 -7.50 -6.01 1.43
C PHE A 89 -7.65 -4.47 1.44
N ALA A 90 -8.73 -3.95 0.84
CA ALA A 90 -9.04 -2.53 0.82
C ALA A 90 -9.32 -1.94 2.21
N GLU A 91 -10.03 -2.68 3.07
CA GLU A 91 -10.45 -2.21 4.40
C GLU A 91 -9.38 -2.42 5.47
N ARG A 92 -8.50 -3.41 5.31
CA ARG A 92 -7.59 -3.86 6.37
C ARG A 92 -6.11 -3.62 6.06
N ILE A 93 -5.70 -3.73 4.80
CA ILE A 93 -4.28 -3.65 4.42
C ILE A 93 -3.95 -2.31 3.77
N ILE A 94 -4.73 -1.87 2.79
CA ILE A 94 -4.49 -0.60 2.09
C ILE A 94 -4.36 0.63 3.03
N PRO A 95 -5.10 0.75 4.14
CA PRO A 95 -4.96 1.91 5.03
C PRO A 95 -3.55 2.08 5.63
N GLU A 96 -2.75 1.01 5.72
CA GLU A 96 -1.36 1.08 6.19
C GLU A 96 -0.49 1.99 5.30
N ALA A 97 -0.86 2.19 4.03
CA ALA A 97 -0.17 3.07 3.09
C ALA A 97 0.02 4.49 3.66
N GLY A 98 -1.02 5.04 4.29
CA GLY A 98 -0.95 6.37 4.90
C GLY A 98 0.01 6.42 6.09
N ALA A 99 0.07 5.37 6.91
CA ALA A 99 1.01 5.29 8.01
C ALA A 99 2.46 5.14 7.52
N LEU A 100 2.68 4.32 6.48
CA LEU A 100 4.00 4.13 5.88
C LEU A 100 4.54 5.42 5.27
N ARG A 101 3.70 6.19 4.57
CA ARG A 101 4.09 7.53 4.10
C ARG A 101 4.53 8.43 5.25
N ARG A 102 3.76 8.49 6.35
CA ARG A 102 4.11 9.32 7.50
C ARG A 102 5.43 8.91 8.15
N LYS A 103 5.75 7.61 8.18
CA LYS A 103 7.08 7.13 8.62
C LYS A 103 8.21 7.64 7.71
N ILE A 104 7.97 7.68 6.40
CA ILE A 104 8.93 8.21 5.41
C ILE A 104 9.13 9.71 5.62
N GLU A 105 8.05 10.47 5.77
CA GLU A 105 8.09 11.91 5.98
C GLU A 105 8.72 12.32 7.33
N GLY A 106 8.78 11.40 8.29
CA GLY A 106 9.47 11.59 9.57
C GLY A 106 11.00 11.71 9.45
N GLY A 107 11.57 11.31 8.30
CA GLY A 107 12.98 11.47 8.00
C GLY A 107 13.94 10.79 8.96
N ALA A 108 15.23 11.14 8.83
CA ALA A 108 16.30 10.48 9.57
C ALA A 108 16.61 11.12 10.92
N GLU A 109 16.14 12.35 11.19
CA GLU A 109 16.58 13.13 12.35
C GLU A 109 16.41 12.36 13.67
N SER A 110 15.23 11.82 13.93
CA SER A 110 14.98 11.05 15.15
C SER A 110 15.75 9.73 15.24
N LEU A 111 16.02 9.08 14.10
CA LEU A 111 16.78 7.82 14.05
C LEU A 111 18.28 8.08 14.28
N MET A 112 18.78 9.19 13.77
CA MET A 112 20.20 9.55 13.82
C MET A 112 20.55 10.47 14.99
N ALA A 113 19.55 10.90 15.78
CA ALA A 113 19.75 11.75 16.95
C ALA A 113 20.42 11.03 18.13
N LEU A 114 20.40 9.69 18.17
CA LEU A 114 20.96 8.89 19.25
C LEU A 114 22.39 8.45 18.89
N PRO A 115 23.44 8.98 19.56
CA PRO A 115 24.80 8.48 19.39
C PRO A 115 24.92 7.02 19.82
N PRO A 116 25.84 6.23 19.22
CA PRO A 116 26.00 4.80 19.52
C PRO A 116 26.16 4.47 21.01
N GLU A 117 26.90 5.30 21.76
CA GLU A 117 27.13 5.13 23.19
C GLU A 117 25.85 5.21 24.03
N MET A 118 24.84 5.97 23.57
CA MET A 118 23.59 6.13 24.30
C MET A 118 22.68 4.89 24.16
N PHE A 119 22.91 3.99 23.21
CA PHE A 119 22.18 2.72 23.11
C PHE A 119 22.49 1.75 24.27
N LEU A 120 23.60 1.96 25.00
CA LEU A 120 23.93 1.17 26.20
C LEU A 120 23.16 1.63 27.44
N ALA A 121 22.67 2.87 27.44
CA ALA A 121 22.00 3.50 28.58
C ALA A 121 20.47 3.44 28.50
N ALA A 122 19.91 3.16 27.32
CA ALA A 122 18.48 2.97 27.06
C ALA A 122 18.06 1.52 27.30
#